data_AF-A0A932QYI6-F1
#
_entry.id   AF-A0A932QYI6-F1
#
_cell.length_a   1.000
_cell.length_b   1.000
_cell.length_c   1.000
_cell.angle_alpha   90.00
_cell.angle_beta   90.00
_cell.angle_gamma   90.00
#
_symmetry.space_group_name_H-M   'P 1'
#
loop_
_entity.id
_entity.type
_entity.pdbx_description
1 polymer ?
#
loop_
_entity_poly.entity_id
_entity_poly.type
_entity_poly.pdbx_seq_one_letter_code
_entity_poly.pdbx_strand_id
1 'polypeptide(L)'
;MKSEPTEYSIADLKADRVTCWDGVRNYQARNFMRDAMQINDGVFFYHSVVEPIGIVGEAKVVKCGYPDYSLRQDDTARSLLLSL
;
A
#
# COMPACT_ATOMS: atom_id res chain seq x y z
N MET A 1 3.84 3.61 -2.69
CA MET A 1 3.59 2.75 -1.51
C MET A 1 4.93 2.31 -0.94
N LYS A 2 5.18 2.54 0.35
CA LYS A 2 6.49 2.34 1.00
C LYS A 2 6.39 1.23 2.04
N SER A 3 7.26 0.23 1.98
CA SER A 3 7.33 -0.85 2.98
C SER A 3 8.78 -1.29 3.21
N GLU A 4 9.06 -1.79 4.40
CA GLU A 4 10.32 -2.45 4.72
C GLU A 4 10.28 -3.88 4.15
N PRO A 5 11.29 -4.33 3.37
CA PRO A 5 11.25 -5.62 2.71
C PRO A 5 11.19 -6.81 3.67
N THR A 6 11.60 -6.64 4.91
CA THR A 6 11.48 -7.65 5.97
C THR A 6 10.09 -7.74 6.57
N GLU A 7 9.26 -6.71 6.40
CA GLU A 7 7.85 -6.69 6.84
C GLU A 7 6.93 -7.11 5.70
N TYR A 8 7.06 -6.48 4.52
CA TYR A 8 6.33 -6.86 3.32
C TYR A 8 7.06 -6.45 2.03
N SER A 9 7.60 -7.44 1.33
CA SER A 9 8.37 -7.22 0.10
C SER A 9 7.49 -7.20 -1.16
N ILE A 10 8.06 -6.77 -2.28
CA ILE A 10 7.38 -6.89 -3.58
C ILE A 10 7.27 -8.35 -4.04
N ALA A 11 8.15 -9.24 -3.56
CA ALA A 11 8.04 -10.66 -3.84
C ALA A 11 6.83 -11.26 -3.12
N ASP A 12 6.55 -10.82 -1.89
CA ASP A 12 5.35 -11.20 -1.15
C ASP A 12 4.09 -10.72 -1.87
N LEU A 13 4.09 -9.47 -2.34
CA LEU A 13 2.98 -8.96 -3.17
C LEU A 13 2.76 -9.79 -4.43
N LYS A 14 3.83 -10.21 -5.11
CA LYS A 14 3.74 -11.08 -6.30
C LYS A 14 3.17 -12.45 -5.97
N ALA A 15 3.53 -13.01 -4.82
CA ALA A 15 3.02 -14.31 -4.36
C ALA A 15 1.53 -14.22 -3.97
N ASP A 16 1.16 -13.21 -3.18
CA ASP A 16 -0.21 -12.97 -2.72
C ASP A 16 -1.14 -12.55 -3.85
N ARG A 17 -0.56 -11.96 -4.90
CA ARG A 17 -1.22 -11.25 -6.01
C ARG A 17 -1.94 -10.01 -5.54
N VAL A 18 -2.80 -10.10 -4.52
CA VAL A 18 -3.55 -8.97 -3.99
C VAL A 18 -3.33 -8.87 -2.49
N THR A 19 -2.99 -7.67 -2.02
CA THR A 19 -2.90 -7.40 -0.58
C THR A 19 -3.66 -6.14 -0.20
N CYS A 20 -3.99 -6.04 1.09
CA CYS A 20 -4.47 -4.79 1.67
C CYS A 20 -3.32 -3.93 2.16
N TRP A 21 -3.30 -2.68 1.71
CA TRP A 21 -2.40 -1.67 2.24
C TRP A 21 -3.01 -1.04 3.48
N ASP A 22 -2.60 -1.52 4.65
CA ASP A 22 -3.04 -1.04 5.95
C ASP A 22 -1.87 -0.38 6.72
N GLY A 23 -2.04 -0.10 8.02
CA GLY A 23 -0.92 0.41 8.83
C GLY A 23 -0.61 1.90 8.62
N VAL A 24 -1.35 2.61 7.77
CA VAL A 24 -1.08 4.02 7.43
C VAL A 24 -1.51 4.94 8.56
N ARG A 25 -0.55 5.40 9.37
CA ARG A 25 -0.78 6.34 10.49
C ARG A 25 -0.58 7.82 10.12
N ASN A 26 -0.13 8.10 8.89
CA ASN A 26 0.05 9.46 8.40
C ASN A 26 -1.25 9.97 7.77
N TYR A 27 -1.81 11.06 8.32
CA TYR A 27 -3.08 11.63 7.85
C TYR A 27 -3.06 12.06 6.38
N GLN A 28 -1.96 12.63 5.90
CA GLN A 28 -1.86 13.07 4.51
C GLN A 28 -1.83 11.87 3.56
N ALA A 29 -1.04 10.84 3.86
CA ALA A 29 -0.99 9.61 3.07
C ALA A 29 -2.34 8.89 3.06
N ARG A 30 -2.98 8.79 4.24
CA ARG A 30 -4.33 8.23 4.38
C ARG A 30 -5.35 8.98 3.52
N ASN A 31 -5.39 10.30 3.61
CA ASN A 31 -6.31 11.11 2.81
C ASN A 31 -6.01 10.98 1.32
N PHE A 32 -4.74 10.90 0.90
CA PHE A 32 -4.39 10.64 -0.49
C PHE A 32 -4.91 9.28 -0.98
N MET A 33 -4.76 8.22 -0.19
CA MET A 33 -5.29 6.88 -0.51
C MET A 33 -6.83 6.84 -0.58
N ARG A 34 -7.51 7.65 0.24
CA ARG A 34 -8.97 7.72 0.27
C ARG A 34 -9.55 8.59 -0.85
N ASP A 35 -8.99 9.78 -1.04
CA ASP A 35 -9.61 10.86 -1.82
C ASP A 35 -9.05 10.95 -3.24
N ALA A 36 -7.79 10.55 -3.46
CA ALA A 36 -7.10 10.74 -4.73
C ALA A 36 -6.88 9.43 -5.51
N MET A 37 -6.67 8.29 -4.84
CA MET A 37 -6.45 7.01 -5.52
C MET A 37 -7.74 6.40 -6.07
N GLN A 38 -7.68 5.99 -7.34
CA GLN A 38 -8.76 5.33 -8.05
C GLN A 38 -8.39 3.89 -8.42
N ILE A 39 -9.41 3.05 -8.63
CA ILE A 39 -9.19 1.71 -9.20
C ILE A 39 -8.49 1.88 -10.54
N ASN A 40 -7.44 1.09 -10.72
CA ASN A 40 -6.52 1.07 -11.84
C ASN A 40 -5.38 2.10 -11.84
N ASP A 41 -5.27 2.95 -10.83
CA ASP A 41 -4.10 3.81 -10.69
C ASP A 41 -2.84 2.96 -10.47
N GLY A 42 -1.78 3.31 -11.21
CA GLY A 42 -0.45 2.74 -11.03
C GLY A 42 0.22 3.34 -9.79
N VAL A 43 0.89 2.49 -9.01
CA VAL A 43 1.65 2.90 -7.83
C VAL A 43 3.03 2.29 -7.85
N PHE A 44 4.04 3.09 -7.53
CA PHE A 44 5.39 2.56 -7.30
C PHE A 44 5.48 1.91 -5.92
N PHE A 45 6.09 0.73 -5.87
CA PHE A 45 6.44 0.03 -4.64
C PHE A 45 7.88 0.37 -4.27
N TYR A 46 8.05 0.97 -3.09
CA TYR A 46 9.32 1.51 -2.62
C TYR A 46 9.79 0.73 -1.40
N HIS A 47 10.99 0.16 -1.45
CA HIS A 47 11.63 -0.47 -0.29
C HIS A 47 12.39 0.55 0.52
N SER A 48 12.10 0.57 1.82
CA SER A 48 12.74 1.45 2.79
C SER A 48 13.48 0.69 3.88
N VAL A 49 14.37 1.39 4.59
CA VAL A 49 15.13 0.82 5.71
C VAL A 49 15.89 -0.44 5.28
N VAL A 50 16.47 -0.39 4.08
CA VAL A 50 17.28 -1.44 3.47
C VAL A 50 18.37 -0.80 2.62
N GLU A 51 19.46 -1.52 2.36
CA GLU A 51 20.46 -1.10 1.37
C GLU A 51 20.44 -2.11 0.21
N PRO A 52 20.14 -1.69 -1.03
CA PRO A 52 19.82 -0.33 -1.46
C PRO A 52 18.35 0.08 -1.21
N ILE A 53 18.13 1.35 -0.84
CA ILE A 53 16.77 1.96 -0.84
C ILE A 53 16.33 2.31 -2.27
N GLY A 54 15.05 2.15 -2.58
CA GLY A 54 14.56 2.55 -3.90
C GLY A 54 13.20 1.98 -4.31
N ILE A 55 12.78 2.35 -5.52
CA ILE A 55 11.62 1.75 -6.19
C ILE A 55 12.04 0.37 -6.68
N VAL A 56 11.30 -0.65 -6.27
CA VAL A 56 11.59 -2.06 -6.60
C VAL A 56 10.55 -2.68 -7.53
N GLY A 57 9.49 -1.94 -7.84
CA GLY A 57 8.56 -2.28 -8.90
C GLY A 57 7.28 -1.45 -8.84
N GLU A 58 6.26 -1.97 -9.52
CA GLU A 58 4.98 -1.32 -9.69
C GLU A 58 3.83 -2.24 -9.25
N ALA A 59 2.75 -1.61 -8.83
CA ALA A 59 1.50 -2.26 -8.51
C ALA A 59 0.35 -1.37 -8.97
N LYS A 60 -0.86 -1.89 -8.83
CA LYS A 60 -2.08 -1.25 -9.29
C LYS A 60 -3.12 -1.26 -8.18
N VAL A 61 -3.85 -0.16 -8.01
CA VAL A 61 -4.96 -0.11 -7.06
C VAL A 61 -6.12 -0.95 -7.61
N VAL A 62 -6.55 -1.95 -6.85
CA VAL A 62 -7.69 -2.83 -7.24
C VAL A 62 -8.94 -2.59 -6.39
N LYS A 63 -8.82 -1.83 -5.30
CA LYS A 63 -9.95 -1.36 -4.49
C LYS A 63 -9.61 -0.03 -3.81
N CYS A 64 -10.50 0.96 -3.94
CA CYS A 64 -10.39 2.27 -3.29
C CYS A 64 -10.56 2.20 -1.77
N GLY A 65 -10.19 3.30 -1.10
CA GLY A 65 -10.27 3.53 0.35
C GLY A 65 -11.45 2.84 1.05
N TYR A 66 -11.16 1.93 1.98
CA TYR A 66 -12.14 1.33 2.90
C TYR A 66 -11.62 1.31 4.34
N PRO A 67 -12.48 1.13 5.36
CA PRO A 67 -12.06 1.19 6.75
C PRO A 67 -10.89 0.27 7.10
N ASP A 68 -9.91 0.77 7.87
CA ASP A 68 -8.80 -0.03 8.37
C ASP A 68 -9.18 -0.69 9.69
N TYR A 69 -9.55 -1.98 9.65
CA TYR A 69 -9.96 -2.71 10.85
C TYR A 69 -8.80 -3.11 11.79
N SER A 70 -7.53 -2.92 11.38
CA SER A 70 -6.38 -3.10 12.29
C SER A 70 -6.15 -1.87 13.18
N LEU A 71 -6.84 -0.78 12.91
CA LEU A 71 -6.91 0.40 13.76
C LEU A 71 -8.09 0.30 14.73
N ARG A 72 -7.93 0.82 15.95
CA ARG A 72 -9.10 1.04 16.84
C ARG A 72 -10.06 1.97 16.10
N GLN A 73 -11.35 1.62 16.10
CA GLN A 73 -12.50 2.35 15.52
C GLN A 73 -12.13 3.84 15.43
N ASP A 74 -11.70 4.30 14.26
CA ASP A 74 -12.18 5.53 13.59
C ASP A 74 -11.40 5.87 12.30
N ASP A 75 -10.51 4.99 11.82
CA ASP A 75 -9.47 5.38 10.86
C ASP A 75 -9.62 4.62 9.52
N THR A 76 -9.93 5.36 8.44
CA THR A 76 -10.83 4.83 7.39
C THR A 76 -10.23 4.63 5.98
N ALA A 77 -8.91 4.43 5.83
CA ALA A 77 -8.37 4.20 4.48
C ALA A 77 -7.33 3.08 4.37
N ARG A 78 -7.79 1.93 3.87
CA ARG A 78 -7.01 0.87 3.20
C ARG A 78 -7.23 0.95 1.70
N SER A 79 -6.24 0.57 0.91
CA SER A 79 -6.40 0.31 -0.53
C SER A 79 -5.92 -1.10 -0.84
N LEU A 80 -6.60 -1.83 -1.73
CA LEU A 80 -6.03 -3.10 -2.20
C LEU A 80 -5.06 -2.84 -3.34
N LEU A 81 -3.88 -3.49 -3.29
CA LEU A 81 -2.85 -3.42 -4.32
C LEU A 81 -2.69 -4.78 -5.00
N LEU A 82 -2.44 -4.75 -6.30
CA LEU A 82 -2.05 -5.92 -7.11
C LEU A 82 -0.71 -5.64 -7.78
N SER A 83 0.28 -6.51 -7.63
CA SER A 83 1.51 -6.40 -8.44
C SER A 83 1.21 -6.67 -9.91
N LEU A 84 1.83 -5.90 -10.80
CA LEU A 84 1.82 -6.16 -12.24
C LEU A 84 2.83 -7.25 -12.63
#